data_AF-C6LEI1-F1
#
_entry.id   AF-C6LEI1-F1
#
_cell.length_a   1.000
_cell.length_b   1.000
_cell.length_c   1.000
_cell.angle_alpha   90.00
_cell.angle_beta   90.00
_cell.angle_gamma   90.00
#
_symmetry.space_group_name_H-M   'P 1'
#
loop_
_entity.id
_entity.type
_entity.pdbx_description
1 polymer ?
#
loop_
_entity_poly.entity_id
_entity_poly.type
_entity_poly.pdbx_seq_one_letter_code
_entity_poly.pdbx_strand_id
1 'polypeptide(L)'
;MTNTKQEELKKLLVSADFKEESYENVPMQELIILKNSAASMKEKNVKVQQAALFFTKREEFFYHLVLRRLQKIETIYTLFTKATNLPYVYCDPDTCSDQVWIFSEESFAKKCALKEMQNKRELLVVKLENKQFLSFYMSLFAMGVNELLLDNSVNRLAIELETLVRRPDYSKLEPEKQPVFNPELQLTAIYFAQERNMPEENRDNSSLRDLEEEMLVNLHRGKLLMPVQVPEESGEKVQAQDMKLPLLKLQNGNAYHPICTDPNEFQKFNVKKQFRAITVDCAKLKQIIGKEVKGIILNPASVRLAIPKEKLGQA
;
A
#
# COMPACT_ATOMS: atom_id res chain seq x y z
N MET A 1 -2.59 31.40 -9.29
CA MET A 1 -3.48 31.89 -8.22
C MET A 1 -3.54 33.41 -8.34
N THR A 2 -4.71 34.05 -8.26
CA THR A 2 -4.83 35.51 -8.37
C THR A 2 -4.33 36.19 -7.09
N ASN A 3 -3.85 37.43 -7.19
CA ASN A 3 -3.28 38.17 -6.05
C ASN A 3 -4.31 38.35 -4.91
N THR A 4 -5.58 38.61 -5.27
CA THR A 4 -6.72 38.72 -4.34
C THR A 4 -6.94 37.45 -3.52
N LYS A 5 -6.87 36.27 -4.15
CA LYS A 5 -7.09 34.99 -3.48
C LYS A 5 -5.96 34.64 -2.49
N GLN A 6 -4.75 35.07 -2.78
CA GLN A 6 -3.63 34.94 -1.84
C GLN A 6 -3.80 35.83 -0.60
N GLU A 7 -4.34 37.04 -0.76
CA GLU A 7 -4.65 37.92 0.38
C GLU A 7 -5.77 37.36 1.27
N GLU A 8 -6.81 36.76 0.67
CA GLU A 8 -7.88 36.09 1.41
C GLU A 8 -7.35 34.92 2.24
N LEU A 9 -6.53 34.05 1.66
CA LEU A 9 -5.91 32.93 2.39
C LEU A 9 -4.99 33.41 3.51
N LYS A 10 -4.25 34.52 3.30
CA LYS A 10 -3.44 35.13 4.38
C LYS A 10 -4.32 35.60 5.54
N LYS A 11 -5.46 36.25 5.24
CA LYS A 11 -6.42 36.69 6.27
C LYS A 11 -7.00 35.50 7.03
N LEU A 12 -7.39 34.44 6.33
CA LEU A 12 -7.89 33.20 6.93
C LEU A 12 -6.82 32.52 7.79
N LEU A 13 -5.59 32.42 7.29
CA LEU A 13 -4.47 31.89 8.05
C LEU A 13 -4.29 32.66 9.36
N VAL A 14 -4.43 34.00 9.34
CA VAL A 14 -4.23 34.86 10.51
C VAL A 14 -5.47 35.18 11.35
N SER A 15 -6.63 34.64 10.98
CA SER A 15 -7.90 34.90 11.67
C SER A 15 -7.83 34.56 13.16
N ALA A 16 -8.55 35.34 13.97
CA ALA A 16 -8.79 35.02 15.38
C ALA A 16 -9.92 34.00 15.57
N ASP A 17 -10.77 33.83 14.55
CA ASP A 17 -11.88 32.88 14.56
C ASP A 17 -11.43 31.51 14.01
N PHE A 18 -11.42 30.52 14.90
CA PHE A 18 -10.98 29.13 14.68
C PHE A 18 -12.13 28.13 14.69
N LYS A 19 -13.32 28.57 14.33
CA LYS A 19 -14.49 27.70 14.21
C LYS A 19 -14.52 27.04 12.85
N GLU A 20 -14.82 25.75 12.81
CA GLU A 20 -14.93 24.97 11.57
C GLU A 20 -15.97 25.55 10.60
N GLU A 21 -17.08 26.09 11.14
CA GLU A 21 -18.14 26.77 10.40
C GLU A 21 -17.60 27.89 9.48
N SER A 22 -16.61 28.63 9.96
CA SER A 22 -15.99 29.75 9.24
C SER A 22 -15.17 29.29 8.03
N TYR A 23 -14.90 27.98 7.90
CA TYR A 23 -14.13 27.39 6.82
C TYR A 23 -14.93 26.40 5.97
N GLU A 24 -16.24 26.26 6.19
CA GLU A 24 -17.08 25.27 5.51
C GLU A 24 -16.98 25.38 3.97
N ASN A 25 -16.94 26.60 3.45
CA ASN A 25 -16.89 26.88 2.01
C ASN A 25 -15.48 26.93 1.39
N VAL A 26 -14.42 26.84 2.20
CA VAL A 26 -13.02 26.96 1.71
C VAL A 26 -12.61 25.66 1.02
N PRO A 27 -12.30 25.55 -0.28
CA PRO A 27 -12.00 24.29 -0.95
C PRO A 27 -10.88 23.43 -0.32
N MET A 28 -10.88 22.11 -0.57
CA MET A 28 -9.88 21.16 0.00
C MET A 28 -8.43 21.62 -0.26
N GLN A 29 -8.14 22.02 -1.49
CA GLN A 29 -6.81 22.50 -1.87
C GLN A 29 -6.39 23.77 -1.11
N GLU A 30 -7.33 24.65 -0.79
CA GLU A 30 -7.05 25.85 0.00
C GLU A 30 -6.79 25.52 1.47
N LEU A 31 -7.50 24.54 2.05
CA LEU A 31 -7.18 24.03 3.38
C LEU A 31 -5.78 23.42 3.44
N ILE A 32 -5.38 22.65 2.42
CA ILE A 32 -4.03 22.09 2.33
C ILE A 32 -2.98 23.22 2.25
N ILE A 33 -3.24 24.28 1.46
CA ILE A 33 -2.37 25.46 1.39
C ILE A 33 -2.26 26.13 2.76
N LEU A 34 -3.37 26.31 3.48
CA LEU A 34 -3.39 26.91 4.81
C LEU A 34 -2.59 26.08 5.82
N LYS A 35 -2.77 24.74 5.82
CA LYS A 35 -1.97 23.81 6.63
C LYS A 35 -0.48 23.95 6.35
N ASN A 36 -0.09 23.83 5.07
CA ASN A 36 1.31 23.88 4.66
C ASN A 36 1.95 25.25 4.94
N SER A 37 1.18 26.34 4.77
CA SER A 37 1.61 27.69 5.12
C SER A 37 1.81 27.84 6.63
N ALA A 38 0.91 27.29 7.46
CA ALA A 38 1.08 27.28 8.91
C ALA A 38 2.34 26.51 9.32
N ALA A 39 2.59 25.33 8.74
CA ALA A 39 3.81 24.54 8.98
C ALA A 39 5.09 25.34 8.63
N SER A 40 5.14 25.96 7.45
CA SER A 40 6.28 26.79 7.05
C SER A 40 6.49 28.00 7.97
N MET A 41 5.41 28.63 8.43
CA MET A 41 5.49 29.75 9.35
C MET A 41 5.91 29.33 10.77
N LYS A 42 5.50 28.15 11.23
CA LYS A 42 5.98 27.54 12.47
C LYS A 42 7.51 27.41 12.43
N GLU A 43 8.06 26.81 11.37
CA GLU A 43 9.50 26.61 11.17
C GLU A 43 10.28 27.93 11.14
N LYS A 44 9.78 28.94 10.42
CA LYS A 44 10.41 30.27 10.37
C LYS A 44 10.43 30.99 11.71
N ASN A 45 9.46 30.70 12.59
CA ASN A 45 9.31 31.36 13.87
C ASN A 45 9.73 30.50 15.07
N VAL A 46 10.50 29.41 14.86
CA VAL A 46 10.95 28.50 15.94
C VAL A 46 11.63 29.24 17.10
N LYS A 47 12.34 30.34 16.82
CA LYS A 47 13.00 31.17 17.84
C LYS A 47 12.05 32.06 18.65
N VAL A 48 10.82 32.28 18.17
CA VAL A 48 9.80 33.11 18.80
C VAL A 48 8.68 32.20 19.30
N GLN A 49 8.80 31.76 20.55
CA GLN A 49 7.97 30.69 21.14
C GLN A 49 6.46 30.92 20.97
N GLN A 50 5.97 32.15 21.16
CA GLN A 50 4.55 32.48 21.01
C GLN A 50 4.07 32.36 19.55
N ALA A 51 4.86 32.83 18.59
CA ALA A 51 4.53 32.74 17.17
C ALA A 51 4.61 31.29 16.66
N ALA A 52 5.61 30.52 17.10
CA ALA A 52 5.70 29.10 16.79
C ALA A 52 4.48 28.32 17.32
N LEU A 53 4.08 28.56 18.57
CA LEU A 53 2.90 27.93 19.17
C LEU A 53 1.61 28.28 18.42
N PHE A 54 1.48 29.54 18.02
CA PHE A 54 0.34 30.04 17.26
C PHE A 54 0.20 29.35 15.89
N PHE A 55 1.30 29.17 15.16
CA PHE A 55 1.27 28.45 13.88
C PHE A 55 1.15 26.92 14.05
N THR A 56 1.59 26.36 15.18
CA THR A 56 1.39 24.94 15.50
C THR A 56 -0.09 24.61 15.63
N LYS A 57 -0.84 25.39 16.43
CA LYS A 57 -2.29 25.22 16.58
C LYS A 57 -3.06 25.36 15.26
N ARG A 58 -2.57 26.21 14.35
CA ARG A 58 -3.13 26.41 13.01
C ARG A 58 -2.90 25.24 12.10
N GLU A 59 -1.67 24.75 12.08
CA GLU A 59 -1.32 23.56 11.32
C GLU A 59 -2.22 22.39 11.75
N GLU A 60 -2.34 22.15 13.06
CA GLU A 60 -3.22 21.12 13.61
C GLU A 60 -4.68 21.36 13.20
N PHE A 61 -5.20 22.58 13.36
CA PHE A 61 -6.58 22.91 13.01
C PHE A 61 -6.88 22.60 11.54
N PHE A 62 -6.07 23.10 10.61
CA PHE A 62 -6.28 22.88 9.17
C PHE A 62 -6.07 21.41 8.79
N TYR A 63 -5.12 20.72 9.42
CA TYR A 63 -4.95 19.28 9.23
C TYR A 63 -6.23 18.51 9.61
N HIS A 64 -6.80 18.77 10.78
CA HIS A 64 -8.04 18.12 11.22
C HIS A 64 -9.24 18.47 10.33
N LEU A 65 -9.32 19.67 9.77
CA LEU A 65 -10.35 20.04 8.79
C LEU A 65 -10.22 19.22 7.50
N VAL A 66 -9.00 19.06 6.99
CA VAL A 66 -8.74 18.23 5.81
C VAL A 66 -9.15 16.78 6.08
N LEU A 67 -8.75 16.21 7.23
CA LEU A 67 -9.14 14.84 7.60
C LEU A 67 -10.67 14.66 7.68
N ARG A 68 -11.38 15.60 8.32
CA ARG A 68 -12.85 15.55 8.42
C ARG A 68 -13.53 15.62 7.06
N ARG A 69 -12.97 16.37 6.12
CA ARG A 69 -13.50 16.40 4.76
C ARG A 69 -13.18 15.15 3.98
N LEU A 70 -11.98 14.60 4.14
CA LEU A 70 -11.60 13.34 3.53
C LEU A 70 -12.50 12.19 4.03
N GLN A 71 -12.89 12.20 5.31
CA GLN A 71 -13.85 11.23 5.86
C GLN A 71 -15.27 11.36 5.26
N LYS A 72 -15.68 12.57 4.88
CA LYS A 72 -17.01 12.85 4.30
C LYS A 72 -17.05 12.75 2.78
N ILE A 73 -15.91 12.61 2.10
CA ILE A 73 -15.87 12.56 0.63
C ILE A 73 -16.53 11.28 0.12
N GLU A 74 -17.28 11.39 -0.97
CA GLU A 74 -17.98 10.24 -1.56
C GLU A 74 -17.06 9.36 -2.39
N THR A 75 -16.02 9.95 -2.97
CA THR A 75 -15.10 9.28 -3.89
C THR A 75 -13.70 9.82 -3.69
N ILE A 76 -12.72 8.91 -3.71
CA ILE A 76 -11.31 9.23 -3.90
C ILE A 76 -10.80 8.51 -5.15
N TYR A 77 -9.66 8.96 -5.65
CA TYR A 77 -8.96 8.31 -6.74
C TYR A 77 -7.58 7.88 -6.24
N THR A 78 -7.03 6.83 -6.81
CA THR A 78 -5.67 6.35 -6.51
C THR A 78 -5.03 5.83 -7.79
N LEU A 79 -3.73 5.56 -7.75
CA LEU A 79 -2.97 5.07 -8.89
C LEU A 79 -2.60 3.61 -8.67
N PHE A 80 -2.93 2.76 -9.64
CA PHE A 80 -2.55 1.35 -9.66
C PHE A 80 -1.48 1.14 -10.73
N THR A 81 -0.64 0.12 -10.54
CA THR A 81 0.30 -0.32 -11.57
C THR A 81 -0.09 -1.68 -12.13
N LYS A 82 0.08 -1.87 -13.44
CA LYS A 82 -0.11 -3.18 -14.09
C LYS A 82 0.93 -4.21 -13.65
N ALA A 83 2.07 -3.76 -13.11
CA ALA A 83 3.12 -4.63 -12.60
C ALA A 83 2.63 -5.55 -11.48
N THR A 84 1.74 -5.04 -10.61
CA THR A 84 1.29 -5.76 -9.42
C THR A 84 -0.23 -5.87 -9.31
N ASN A 85 -1.02 -5.17 -10.14
CA ASN A 85 -2.46 -5.00 -9.96
C ASN A 85 -2.85 -4.47 -8.56
N LEU A 86 -1.95 -3.73 -7.91
CA LEU A 86 -2.12 -3.11 -6.61
C LEU A 86 -1.94 -1.59 -6.72
N PRO A 87 -2.31 -0.82 -5.69
CA PRO A 87 -1.90 0.57 -5.58
C PRO A 87 -0.39 0.72 -5.77
N TYR A 88 0.02 1.75 -6.48
CA TYR A 88 1.42 2.12 -6.63
C TYR A 88 1.97 2.55 -5.27
N VAL A 89 3.05 1.90 -4.85
CA VAL A 89 3.72 2.20 -3.58
C VAL A 89 5.03 2.93 -3.87
N TYR A 90 5.27 4.01 -3.13
CA TYR A 90 6.46 4.85 -3.24
C TYR A 90 7.11 5.01 -1.86
N CYS A 91 8.40 4.67 -1.74
CA CYS A 91 9.17 4.98 -0.54
C CYS A 91 9.73 6.40 -0.66
N ASP A 92 9.30 7.30 0.22
CA ASP A 92 9.81 8.67 0.25
C ASP A 92 11.24 8.69 0.78
N PRO A 93 12.22 9.24 0.04
CA PRO A 93 13.64 9.14 0.39
C PRO A 93 14.03 9.99 1.61
N ASP A 94 13.23 10.99 1.96
CA ASP A 94 13.53 11.90 3.07
C ASP A 94 12.96 11.38 4.40
N THR A 95 11.77 10.79 4.34
CA THR A 95 11.05 10.30 5.53
C THR A 95 11.09 8.79 5.71
N CYS A 96 11.52 8.05 4.69
CA CYS A 96 11.41 6.59 4.61
C CYS A 96 9.98 6.07 4.79
N SER A 97 8.97 6.88 4.47
CA SER A 97 7.56 6.49 4.56
C SER A 97 7.15 5.73 3.31
N ASP A 98 6.48 4.60 3.49
CA ASP A 98 5.90 3.79 2.43
C ASP A 98 4.53 4.35 2.09
N GLN A 99 4.46 5.10 0.98
CA GLN A 99 3.31 5.90 0.61
C GLN A 99 2.47 5.24 -0.48
N VAL A 100 1.14 5.38 -0.34
CA VAL A 100 0.20 5.24 -1.46
C VAL A 100 -0.42 6.60 -1.76
N TRP A 101 -0.53 6.94 -3.04
CA TRP A 101 -1.08 8.23 -3.44
C TRP A 101 -2.59 8.16 -3.62
N ILE A 102 -3.29 9.11 -3.01
CA ILE A 102 -4.74 9.28 -3.13
C ILE A 102 -5.05 10.70 -3.60
N PHE A 103 -6.20 10.88 -4.23
CA PHE A 103 -6.59 12.14 -4.83
C PHE A 103 -8.05 12.44 -4.54
N SER A 104 -8.31 13.69 -4.19
CA SER A 104 -9.67 14.22 -3.97
C SER A 104 -10.42 14.42 -5.29
N GLU A 105 -9.70 14.60 -6.39
CA GLU A 105 -10.26 14.78 -7.73
C GLU A 105 -9.60 13.86 -8.77
N GLU A 106 -10.40 13.38 -9.73
CA GLU A 106 -9.91 12.57 -10.85
C GLU A 106 -8.88 13.35 -11.70
N SER A 107 -9.11 14.66 -11.83
CA SER A 107 -8.24 15.54 -12.63
C SER A 107 -6.81 15.59 -12.07
N PHE A 108 -6.65 15.50 -10.75
CA PHE A 108 -5.35 15.49 -10.08
C PHE A 108 -4.66 14.13 -10.25
N ALA A 109 -5.40 13.02 -10.09
CA ALA A 109 -4.89 11.68 -10.34
C ALA A 109 -4.39 11.53 -11.79
N LYS A 110 -5.16 12.01 -12.78
CA LYS A 110 -4.77 12.00 -14.20
C LYS A 110 -3.52 12.83 -14.46
N LYS A 111 -3.39 14.03 -13.87
CA LYS A 111 -2.18 14.86 -13.99
C LYS A 111 -0.96 14.15 -13.41
N CYS A 112 -1.11 13.51 -12.24
CA CYS A 112 -0.03 12.76 -11.61
C CYS A 112 0.38 11.55 -12.46
N ALA A 113 -0.58 10.78 -12.98
CA ALA A 113 -0.31 9.65 -13.87
C ALA A 113 0.41 10.08 -15.16
N LEU A 114 0.02 11.21 -15.76
CA LEU A 114 0.71 11.78 -16.94
C LEU A 114 2.14 12.19 -16.63
N LYS A 115 2.39 12.75 -15.43
CA LYS A 115 3.75 13.08 -14.98
C LYS A 115 4.59 11.82 -14.80
N GLU A 116 4.05 10.79 -14.16
CA GLU A 116 4.77 9.52 -13.97
C GLU A 116 5.01 8.76 -15.28
N MET A 117 4.17 8.96 -16.29
CA MET A 117 4.40 8.44 -17.62
C MET A 117 5.68 9.02 -18.26
N GLN A 118 6.08 10.26 -17.90
CA GLN A 118 7.37 10.84 -18.31
C GLN A 118 8.55 10.10 -17.66
N ASN A 119 8.36 9.62 -16.43
CA ASN A 119 9.29 8.72 -15.72
C ASN A 119 9.17 7.25 -16.19
N LYS A 120 8.43 6.99 -17.28
CA LYS A 120 8.13 5.66 -17.83
C LYS A 120 7.40 4.71 -16.88
N ARG A 121 6.72 5.25 -15.87
CA ARG A 121 5.83 4.49 -14.99
C ARG A 121 4.40 4.58 -15.52
N GLU A 122 3.88 3.47 -16.04
CA GLU A 122 2.48 3.42 -16.50
C GLU A 122 1.54 3.18 -15.30
N LEU A 123 0.86 4.24 -14.88
CA LEU A 123 -0.08 4.22 -13.76
C LEU A 123 -1.52 4.39 -14.23
N LEU A 124 -2.42 3.58 -13.68
CA LEU A 124 -3.85 3.55 -13.97
C LEU A 124 -4.62 4.26 -12.87
N VAL A 125 -5.47 5.21 -13.24
CA VAL A 125 -6.37 5.87 -12.29
C VAL A 125 -7.50 4.92 -11.91
N VAL A 126 -7.64 4.65 -10.62
CA VAL A 126 -8.72 3.83 -10.05
C VAL A 126 -9.60 4.72 -9.19
N LYS A 127 -10.91 4.68 -9.45
CA LYS A 127 -11.94 5.33 -8.64
C LYS A 127 -12.33 4.41 -7.49
N LEU A 128 -12.36 4.95 -6.28
CA LEU A 128 -12.85 4.28 -5.08
C LEU A 128 -14.06 5.05 -4.54
N GLU A 129 -15.14 4.35 -4.26
CA GLU A 129 -16.34 4.91 -3.60
C GLU A 129 -16.24 4.71 -2.09
N ASN A 130 -16.94 5.55 -1.31
CA ASN A 130 -16.91 5.54 0.16
C ASN A 130 -17.06 4.12 0.77
N LYS A 131 -17.96 3.30 0.23
CA LYS A 131 -18.18 1.90 0.67
C LYS A 131 -16.95 1.00 0.57
N GLN A 132 -15.96 1.37 -0.26
CA GLN A 132 -14.72 0.63 -0.46
C GLN A 132 -13.57 1.14 0.42
N PHE A 133 -13.68 2.33 1.01
CA PHE A 133 -12.57 3.00 1.72
C PHE A 133 -12.00 2.15 2.84
N LEU A 134 -12.86 1.62 3.71
CA LEU A 134 -12.39 0.78 4.82
C LEU A 134 -11.61 -0.43 4.31
N SER A 135 -12.15 -1.15 3.32
CA SER A 135 -11.47 -2.31 2.73
C SER A 135 -10.14 -1.94 2.06
N PHE A 136 -10.09 -0.78 1.41
CA PHE A 136 -8.90 -0.24 0.78
C PHE A 136 -7.82 0.08 1.83
N TYR A 137 -8.12 0.92 2.82
CA TYR A 137 -7.16 1.30 3.86
C TYR A 137 -6.68 0.10 4.68
N MET A 138 -7.56 -0.86 4.96
CA MET A 138 -7.19 -2.10 5.64
C MET A 138 -6.24 -2.98 4.81
N SER A 139 -6.39 -2.97 3.49
CA SER A 139 -5.47 -3.69 2.60
C SER A 139 -4.05 -3.07 2.58
N LEU A 140 -3.94 -1.76 2.84
CA LEU A 140 -2.65 -1.07 2.89
C LEU A 140 -1.79 -1.53 4.08
N PHE A 141 -2.39 -1.86 5.22
CA PHE A 141 -1.64 -2.47 6.34
C PHE A 141 -1.05 -3.83 5.97
N ALA A 142 -1.77 -4.64 5.18
CA ALA A 142 -1.25 -5.92 4.68
C ALA A 142 -0.12 -5.72 3.65
N MET A 143 -0.10 -4.56 2.98
CA MET A 143 0.96 -4.16 2.04
C MET A 143 2.17 -3.52 2.72
N GLY A 144 2.15 -3.30 4.03
CA GLY A 144 3.24 -2.61 4.75
C GLY A 144 3.26 -1.08 4.56
N VAL A 145 2.24 -0.51 3.93
CA VAL A 145 2.10 0.94 3.71
C VAL A 145 1.74 1.63 5.02
N ASN A 146 2.40 2.74 5.32
CA ASN A 146 2.19 3.51 6.55
C ASN A 146 1.63 4.92 6.30
N GLU A 147 1.70 5.43 5.08
CA GLU A 147 1.33 6.81 4.77
C GLU A 147 0.52 6.94 3.47
N LEU A 148 -0.36 7.93 3.44
CA LEU A 148 -1.13 8.34 2.28
C LEU A 148 -0.69 9.74 1.84
N LEU A 149 -0.33 9.89 0.56
CA LEU A 149 -0.04 11.19 -0.01
C LEU A 149 -1.27 11.71 -0.77
N LEU A 150 -1.96 12.69 -0.18
CA LEU A 150 -3.13 13.33 -0.77
C LEU A 150 -2.72 14.37 -1.82
N ASP A 151 -3.34 14.30 -2.99
CA ASP A 151 -3.25 15.28 -4.08
C ASP A 151 -1.80 15.58 -4.53
N ASN A 152 -1.02 14.51 -4.70
CA ASN A 152 0.33 14.60 -5.23
C ASN A 152 0.36 15.38 -6.57
N SER A 153 1.40 16.16 -6.81
CA SER A 153 1.55 17.08 -7.96
C SER A 153 0.66 18.34 -7.96
N VAL A 154 -0.09 18.63 -6.89
CA VAL A 154 -0.77 19.93 -6.69
C VAL A 154 -0.28 20.57 -5.39
N ASN A 155 -1.13 20.72 -4.37
CA ASN A 155 -0.70 20.94 -2.99
C ASN A 155 -0.89 19.62 -2.26
N ARG A 156 0.24 19.00 -1.92
CA ARG A 156 0.25 17.67 -1.29
C ARG A 156 0.09 17.76 0.22
N LEU A 157 -0.53 16.75 0.80
CA LEU A 157 -0.57 16.51 2.24
C LEU A 157 -0.26 15.05 2.53
N ALA A 158 0.76 14.81 3.34
CA ALA A 158 1.05 13.49 3.88
C ALA A 158 0.14 13.22 5.09
N ILE A 159 -0.43 12.01 5.14
CA ILE A 159 -1.39 11.57 6.15
C ILE A 159 -1.00 10.16 6.59
N GLU A 160 -0.60 9.99 7.85
CA GLU A 160 -0.37 8.65 8.42
C GLU A 160 -1.64 7.80 8.32
N LEU A 161 -1.52 6.56 7.84
CA LEU A 161 -2.66 5.67 7.62
C LEU A 161 -3.47 5.44 8.91
N GLU A 162 -2.80 5.37 10.06
CA GLU A 162 -3.42 5.16 11.37
C GLU A 162 -4.31 6.32 11.83
N THR A 163 -4.15 7.50 11.24
CA THR A 163 -5.03 8.65 11.51
C THR A 163 -6.41 8.50 10.87
N LEU A 164 -6.54 7.67 9.83
CA LEU A 164 -7.79 7.40 9.14
C LEU A 164 -8.46 6.11 9.61
N VAL A 165 -7.68 5.06 9.86
CA VAL A 165 -8.18 3.75 10.27
C VAL A 165 -7.26 3.12 11.30
N ARG A 166 -7.83 2.47 12.31
CA ARG A 166 -7.02 1.75 13.29
C ARG A 166 -6.53 0.42 12.73
N ARG A 167 -5.25 0.14 12.93
CA ARG A 167 -4.69 -1.17 12.63
C ARG A 167 -5.39 -2.25 13.47
N PRO A 168 -5.81 -3.38 12.87
CA PRO A 168 -6.37 -4.49 13.63
C PRO A 168 -5.33 -5.07 14.58
N ASP A 169 -5.74 -5.27 15.84
CA ASP A 169 -4.92 -5.91 16.86
C ASP A 169 -5.37 -7.36 17.05
N TYR A 170 -4.51 -8.29 16.64
CA TYR A 170 -4.72 -9.73 16.80
C TYR A 170 -3.90 -10.34 17.94
N SER A 171 -3.18 -9.54 18.73
CA SER A 171 -2.30 -10.02 19.80
C SER A 171 -3.03 -10.83 20.87
N LYS A 172 -4.35 -10.59 21.03
CA LYS A 172 -5.22 -11.30 21.97
C LYS A 172 -5.70 -12.67 21.47
N LEU A 173 -5.50 -12.97 20.19
CA LEU A 173 -5.82 -14.29 19.64
C LEU A 173 -4.69 -15.27 19.93
N GLU A 174 -5.05 -16.55 20.12
CA GLU A 174 -4.06 -17.63 20.20
C GLU A 174 -3.18 -17.65 18.94
N PRO A 175 -1.88 -17.95 19.03
CA PRO A 175 -0.95 -17.89 17.89
C PRO A 175 -1.40 -18.67 16.64
N GLU A 176 -2.16 -19.75 16.81
CA GLU A 176 -2.69 -20.58 15.72
C GLU A 176 -3.93 -19.96 15.04
N LYS A 177 -4.65 -19.07 15.73
CA LYS A 177 -5.82 -18.34 15.23
C LYS A 177 -5.47 -16.95 14.70
N GLN A 178 -4.25 -16.49 14.93
CA GLN A 178 -3.79 -15.21 14.39
C GLN A 178 -3.71 -15.30 12.85
N PRO A 179 -4.30 -14.33 12.13
CA PRO A 179 -4.21 -14.29 10.68
C PRO A 179 -2.74 -14.09 10.27
N VAL A 180 -2.33 -14.82 9.24
CA VAL A 180 -0.99 -14.72 8.66
C VAL A 180 -0.88 -13.43 7.86
N PHE A 181 0.02 -12.54 8.25
CA PHE A 181 0.34 -11.34 7.47
C PHE A 181 1.86 -11.22 7.34
N ASN A 182 2.34 -10.90 6.14
CA ASN A 182 3.76 -10.64 5.89
C ASN A 182 3.91 -9.27 5.21
N PRO A 183 3.68 -8.16 5.92
CA PRO A 183 3.71 -6.82 5.33
C PRO A 183 5.08 -6.49 4.71
N GLU A 184 6.19 -6.86 5.36
CA GLU A 184 7.55 -6.63 4.84
C GLU A 184 7.80 -7.40 3.53
N LEU A 185 7.40 -8.68 3.49
CA LEU A 185 7.49 -9.49 2.26
C LEU A 185 6.58 -8.93 1.16
N GLN A 186 5.38 -8.49 1.50
CA GLN A 186 4.45 -7.90 0.55
C GLN A 186 5.03 -6.61 -0.05
N LEU A 187 5.54 -5.73 0.81
CA LEU A 187 6.12 -4.44 0.44
C LEU A 187 7.32 -4.61 -0.48
N THR A 188 8.30 -5.44 -0.08
CA THR A 188 9.49 -5.72 -0.88
C THR A 188 9.17 -6.42 -2.20
N ALA A 189 8.19 -7.34 -2.22
CA ALA A 189 7.69 -7.93 -3.46
C ALA A 189 7.03 -6.89 -4.39
N ILE A 190 6.28 -5.93 -3.85
CA ILE A 190 5.72 -4.82 -4.62
C ILE A 190 6.83 -3.97 -5.23
N TYR A 191 7.82 -3.55 -4.43
CA TYR A 191 8.95 -2.75 -4.93
C TYR A 191 9.74 -3.47 -6.01
N PHE A 192 10.11 -4.73 -5.78
CA PHE A 192 10.80 -5.54 -6.77
C PHE A 192 9.98 -5.66 -8.07
N ALA A 193 8.69 -5.93 -7.98
CA ALA A 193 7.83 -6.04 -9.16
C ALA A 193 7.66 -4.71 -9.90
N GLN A 194 7.53 -3.59 -9.19
CA GLN A 194 7.45 -2.26 -9.80
C GLN A 194 8.73 -1.93 -10.57
N GLU A 195 9.89 -2.17 -9.97
CA GLU A 195 11.19 -1.85 -10.59
C GLU A 195 11.53 -2.82 -11.73
N ARG A 196 11.25 -4.12 -11.56
CA ARG A 196 11.43 -5.12 -12.61
C ARG A 196 10.63 -4.82 -13.87
N ASN A 197 9.47 -4.19 -13.75
CA ASN A 197 8.62 -3.86 -14.90
C ASN A 197 8.96 -2.50 -15.53
N MET A 198 9.97 -1.78 -15.02
CA MET A 198 10.50 -0.59 -15.70
C MET A 198 11.18 -0.98 -17.02
N PRO A 199 11.16 -0.09 -18.04
CA PRO A 199 11.96 -0.27 -19.25
C PRO A 199 13.43 -0.50 -18.91
N GLU A 200 14.10 -1.37 -19.65
CA GLU A 200 15.47 -1.81 -19.36
C GLU A 200 16.47 -0.66 -19.27
N GLU A 201 16.30 0.38 -20.11
CA GLU A 201 17.12 1.60 -20.12
C GLU A 201 17.02 2.43 -18.82
N ASN A 202 15.91 2.29 -18.09
CA ASN A 202 15.61 3.06 -16.88
C ASN A 202 15.67 2.22 -15.60
N ARG A 203 15.91 0.92 -15.74
CA ARG A 203 15.96 -0.01 -14.62
C ARG A 203 17.32 0.10 -13.94
N ASP A 204 17.30 0.39 -12.66
CA ASP A 204 18.52 0.27 -11.86
C ASP A 204 18.75 -1.20 -11.52
N ASN A 205 19.63 -1.86 -12.27
CA ASN A 205 19.96 -3.27 -12.06
C ASN A 205 20.65 -3.55 -10.73
N SER A 206 21.28 -2.55 -10.10
CA SER A 206 21.86 -2.72 -8.76
C SER A 206 20.76 -2.71 -7.70
N SER A 207 19.93 -1.67 -7.71
CA SER A 207 18.74 -1.58 -6.85
C SER A 207 17.80 -2.78 -7.03
N LEU A 208 17.63 -3.29 -8.26
CA LEU A 208 16.77 -4.45 -8.50
C LEU A 208 17.30 -5.73 -7.83
N ARG A 209 18.63 -5.91 -7.75
CA ARG A 209 19.22 -7.05 -7.03
C ARG A 209 19.02 -6.91 -5.53
N ASP A 210 19.25 -5.72 -4.99
CA ASP A 210 19.05 -5.44 -3.57
C ASP A 210 17.59 -5.69 -3.15
N LEU A 211 16.63 -5.22 -3.96
CA LEU A 211 15.20 -5.48 -3.77
C LEU A 211 14.85 -6.98 -3.85
N GLU A 212 15.51 -7.74 -4.75
CA GLU A 212 15.30 -9.18 -4.84
C GLU A 212 15.83 -9.89 -3.60
N GLU A 213 17.03 -9.54 -3.13
CA GLU A 213 17.65 -10.11 -1.94
C GLU A 213 16.82 -9.81 -0.69
N GLU A 214 16.39 -8.56 -0.51
CA GLU A 214 15.53 -8.16 0.61
C GLU A 214 14.20 -8.91 0.61
N MET A 215 13.56 -9.03 -0.56
CA MET A 215 12.33 -9.82 -0.73
C MET A 215 12.56 -11.29 -0.36
N LEU A 216 13.68 -11.90 -0.77
CA LEU A 216 14.00 -13.28 -0.43
C LEU A 216 14.28 -13.45 1.07
N VAL A 217 14.96 -12.52 1.72
CA VAL A 217 15.17 -12.55 3.18
C VAL A 217 13.83 -12.53 3.91
N ASN A 218 12.92 -11.64 3.51
CA ASN A 218 11.58 -11.56 4.08
C ASN A 218 10.74 -12.82 3.80
N LEU A 219 10.92 -13.45 2.62
CA LEU A 219 10.29 -14.72 2.29
C LEU A 219 10.74 -15.85 3.23
N HIS A 220 12.02 -15.90 3.57
CA HIS A 220 12.57 -16.91 4.47
C HIS A 220 12.09 -16.75 5.92
N ARG A 221 11.86 -15.51 6.37
CA ARG A 221 11.36 -15.19 7.71
C ARG A 221 9.85 -15.40 7.85
N GLY A 222 9.10 -15.22 6.77
CA GLY A 222 7.64 -15.21 6.76
C GLY A 222 6.99 -16.58 6.94
N LYS A 223 5.76 -16.56 7.49
CA LYS A 223 4.81 -17.67 7.43
C LYS A 223 3.91 -17.45 6.23
N LEU A 224 3.70 -18.43 5.38
CA LEU A 224 3.03 -18.29 4.10
C LEU A 224 1.73 -19.07 4.09
N LEU A 225 0.77 -18.62 3.28
CA LEU A 225 -0.48 -19.35 3.04
C LEU A 225 -0.37 -20.11 1.73
N MET A 226 -0.37 -21.45 1.82
CA MET A 226 -0.38 -22.33 0.67
C MET A 226 -1.81 -22.83 0.42
N PRO A 227 -2.39 -22.56 -0.76
CA PRO A 227 -3.66 -23.15 -1.16
C PRO A 227 -3.52 -24.67 -1.33
N VAL A 228 -4.44 -25.44 -0.76
CA VAL A 228 -4.54 -26.89 -0.92
C VAL A 228 -5.97 -27.27 -1.26
N GLN A 229 -6.14 -28.21 -2.18
CA GLN A 229 -7.42 -28.82 -2.47
C GLN A 229 -7.60 -30.01 -1.52
N VAL A 230 -8.73 -30.00 -0.83
CA VAL A 230 -9.07 -30.97 0.21
C VAL A 230 -10.35 -31.68 -0.25
N PRO A 231 -10.41 -33.02 -0.28
CA PRO A 231 -11.67 -33.74 -0.49
C PRO A 231 -12.73 -33.29 0.52
N GLU A 232 -14.01 -33.22 0.12
CA GLU A 232 -15.10 -32.71 0.98
C GLU A 232 -15.23 -33.45 2.33
N GLU A 233 -14.76 -34.70 2.39
CA GLU A 233 -14.85 -35.58 3.57
C GLU A 233 -13.72 -35.38 4.61
N SER A 234 -12.68 -34.59 4.30
CA SER A 234 -11.59 -34.34 5.26
C SER A 234 -12.00 -33.23 6.24
N GLY A 235 -12.02 -33.56 7.54
CA GLY A 235 -12.26 -32.61 8.63
C GLY A 235 -11.24 -31.46 8.70
N GLU A 236 -11.20 -30.73 9.83
CA GLU A 236 -10.35 -29.53 9.99
C GLU A 236 -8.84 -29.81 9.90
N LYS A 237 -8.40 -31.03 10.20
CA LYS A 237 -7.00 -31.47 10.08
C LYS A 237 -6.80 -32.31 8.84
N VAL A 238 -6.33 -31.68 7.78
CA VAL A 238 -5.96 -32.38 6.54
C VAL A 238 -4.57 -32.96 6.73
N GLN A 239 -4.39 -34.26 6.49
CA GLN A 239 -3.07 -34.89 6.50
C GLN A 239 -2.36 -34.59 5.17
N ALA A 240 -1.03 -34.44 5.21
CA ALA A 240 -0.22 -34.08 4.03
C ALA A 240 -0.39 -35.06 2.85
N GLN A 241 -0.82 -36.30 3.12
CA GLN A 241 -1.01 -37.36 2.12
C GLN A 241 -2.31 -37.20 1.31
N ASP A 242 -3.30 -36.46 1.83
CA ASP A 242 -4.61 -36.26 1.19
C ASP A 242 -4.72 -34.88 0.48
N MET A 243 -3.69 -34.05 0.59
CA MET A 243 -3.66 -32.69 0.02
C MET A 243 -3.26 -32.71 -1.46
N LYS A 244 -4.15 -32.24 -2.35
CA LYS A 244 -3.77 -31.93 -3.73
C LYS A 244 -3.31 -30.48 -3.84
N LEU A 245 -2.06 -30.28 -4.23
CA LEU A 245 -1.50 -28.94 -4.43
C LEU A 245 -1.90 -28.39 -5.80
N PRO A 246 -2.47 -27.17 -5.88
CA PRO A 246 -2.76 -26.55 -7.15
C PRO A 246 -1.47 -26.21 -7.92
N LEU A 247 -1.56 -26.32 -9.24
CA LEU A 247 -0.48 -26.03 -10.17
C LEU A 247 -0.88 -24.87 -11.08
N LEU A 248 -0.05 -23.83 -11.13
CA LEU A 248 -0.18 -22.74 -12.07
C LEU A 248 0.89 -22.88 -13.16
N LYS A 249 0.44 -23.04 -14.40
CA LYS A 249 1.31 -23.05 -15.58
C LYS A 249 1.45 -21.63 -16.12
N LEU A 250 2.69 -21.17 -16.23
CA LEU A 250 3.02 -19.92 -16.92
C LEU A 250 3.02 -20.13 -18.44
N GLN A 251 3.03 -19.04 -19.20
CA GLN A 251 3.03 -19.07 -20.68
C GLN A 251 4.23 -19.83 -21.26
N ASN A 252 5.35 -19.87 -20.54
CA ASN A 252 6.56 -20.64 -20.92
C ASN A 252 6.43 -22.15 -20.65
N GLY A 253 5.27 -22.65 -20.21
CA GLY A 253 5.01 -24.06 -19.92
C GLY A 253 5.50 -24.53 -18.54
N ASN A 254 6.26 -23.71 -17.81
CA ASN A 254 6.74 -24.04 -16.47
C ASN A 254 5.58 -24.01 -15.45
N ALA A 255 5.55 -24.99 -14.56
CA ALA A 255 4.56 -25.11 -13.50
C ALA A 255 5.11 -24.63 -12.15
N TYR A 256 4.27 -23.94 -11.37
CA TYR A 256 4.60 -23.38 -10.07
C TYR A 256 3.44 -23.61 -9.08
N HIS A 257 3.75 -23.72 -7.79
CA HIS A 257 2.73 -23.71 -6.75
C HIS A 257 2.39 -22.28 -6.32
N PRO A 258 1.10 -21.92 -6.18
CA PRO A 258 0.71 -20.61 -5.67
C PRO A 258 1.03 -20.50 -4.18
N ILE A 259 1.52 -19.34 -3.77
CA ILE A 259 1.74 -18.98 -2.36
C ILE A 259 1.20 -17.57 -2.14
N CYS A 260 0.50 -17.36 -1.03
CA CYS A 260 -0.07 -16.07 -0.65
C CYS A 260 0.60 -15.57 0.64
N THR A 261 0.88 -14.27 0.68
CA THR A 261 1.45 -13.57 1.85
C THR A 261 0.42 -13.26 2.93
N ASP A 262 -0.87 -13.19 2.57
CA ASP A 262 -1.95 -12.83 3.48
C ASP A 262 -3.33 -13.38 3.03
N PRO A 263 -4.36 -13.36 3.91
CA PRO A 263 -5.71 -13.81 3.59
C PRO A 263 -6.39 -13.08 2.45
N ASN A 264 -6.10 -11.79 2.22
CA ASN A 264 -6.72 -11.02 1.14
C ASN A 264 -6.24 -11.53 -0.21
N GLU A 265 -4.94 -11.77 -0.35
CA GLU A 265 -4.38 -12.38 -1.55
C GLU A 265 -4.92 -13.79 -1.79
N PHE A 266 -5.03 -14.60 -0.73
CA PHE A 266 -5.63 -15.94 -0.82
C PHE A 266 -7.09 -15.88 -1.29
N GLN A 267 -7.90 -14.96 -0.77
CA GLN A 267 -9.29 -14.78 -1.19
C GLN A 267 -9.40 -14.35 -2.65
N LYS A 268 -8.52 -13.42 -3.10
CA LYS A 268 -8.45 -13.01 -4.51
C LYS A 268 -8.07 -14.16 -5.44
N PHE A 269 -7.21 -15.07 -4.99
CA PHE A 269 -6.85 -16.28 -5.73
C PHE A 269 -7.97 -17.33 -5.73
N ASN A 270 -8.63 -17.54 -4.58
CA ASN A 270 -9.62 -18.59 -4.37
C ASN A 270 -11.06 -18.15 -4.68
N VAL A 271 -11.27 -17.45 -5.81
CA VAL A 271 -12.60 -16.94 -6.20
C VAL A 271 -13.65 -18.06 -6.28
N LYS A 272 -13.24 -19.25 -6.75
CA LYS A 272 -14.11 -20.43 -6.87
C LYS A 272 -14.33 -21.18 -5.55
N LYS A 273 -13.69 -20.76 -4.46
CA LYS A 273 -13.76 -21.38 -3.12
C LYS A 273 -13.43 -22.89 -3.12
N GLN A 274 -12.46 -23.29 -3.93
CA GLN A 274 -12.04 -24.69 -4.10
C GLN A 274 -10.86 -25.09 -3.21
N PHE A 275 -10.18 -24.10 -2.62
CA PHE A 275 -9.00 -24.31 -1.81
C PHE A 275 -9.25 -23.99 -0.34
N ARG A 276 -8.55 -24.70 0.55
CA ARG A 276 -8.28 -24.26 1.93
C ARG A 276 -6.85 -23.71 1.99
N ALA A 277 -6.57 -22.80 2.91
CA ALA A 277 -5.22 -22.32 3.14
C ALA A 277 -4.58 -23.12 4.28
N ILE A 278 -3.36 -23.63 4.08
CA ILE A 278 -2.51 -24.11 5.17
C ILE A 278 -1.37 -23.10 5.39
N THR A 279 -0.93 -22.99 6.64
CA THR A 279 0.22 -22.16 6.98
C THR A 279 1.50 -22.99 6.83
N VAL A 280 2.44 -22.51 6.04
CA VAL A 280 3.75 -23.15 5.79
C VAL A 280 4.87 -22.14 5.99
N ASP A 281 5.99 -22.56 6.55
CA ASP A 281 7.23 -21.77 6.54
C ASP A 281 8.04 -22.10 5.27
N CYS A 282 9.03 -21.25 4.95
CA CYS A 282 9.86 -21.44 3.75
C CYS A 282 10.66 -22.77 3.79
N ALA A 283 11.04 -23.25 4.99
CA ALA A 283 11.77 -24.51 5.15
C ALA A 283 10.91 -25.72 4.77
N LYS A 284 9.66 -25.80 5.27
CA LYS A 284 8.68 -26.83 4.90
C LYS A 284 8.26 -26.72 3.45
N LEU A 285 8.14 -25.51 2.93
CA LEU A 285 7.77 -25.27 1.55
C LEU A 285 8.72 -26.00 0.58
N LYS A 286 10.04 -25.98 0.84
CA LYS A 286 11.02 -26.77 0.06
C LYS A 286 10.72 -28.26 0.02
N GLN A 287 10.28 -28.83 1.14
CA GLN A 287 10.00 -30.26 1.28
C GLN A 287 8.70 -30.65 0.56
N ILE A 288 7.74 -29.73 0.50
CA ILE A 288 6.42 -29.93 -0.08
C ILE A 288 6.41 -29.75 -1.60
N ILE A 289 7.24 -28.85 -2.14
CA ILE A 289 7.31 -28.57 -3.58
C ILE A 289 7.78 -29.82 -4.35
N GLY A 290 6.83 -30.46 -5.04
CA GLY A 290 7.07 -31.67 -5.84
C GLY A 290 8.14 -31.48 -6.92
N LYS A 291 8.74 -32.57 -7.41
CA LYS A 291 9.81 -32.52 -8.41
C LYS A 291 9.35 -31.93 -9.74
N GLU A 292 8.06 -32.08 -10.07
CA GLU A 292 7.45 -31.63 -11.33
C GLU A 292 7.32 -30.11 -11.53
N VAL A 293 7.35 -29.31 -10.45
CA VAL A 293 7.29 -27.84 -10.55
C VAL A 293 8.67 -27.19 -10.60
N LYS A 294 8.77 -25.95 -11.06
CA LYS A 294 10.01 -25.15 -11.09
C LYS A 294 10.20 -24.24 -9.88
N GLY A 295 9.19 -24.10 -9.04
CA GLY A 295 9.24 -23.27 -7.83
C GLY A 295 7.85 -22.87 -7.36
N ILE A 296 7.75 -21.65 -6.82
CA ILE A 296 6.48 -21.05 -6.41
C ILE A 296 6.15 -19.82 -7.24
N ILE A 297 4.88 -19.43 -7.23
CA ILE A 297 4.43 -18.11 -7.64
C ILE A 297 3.87 -17.39 -6.42
N LEU A 298 4.59 -16.35 -5.99
CA LEU A 298 4.20 -15.49 -4.89
C LEU A 298 3.09 -14.55 -5.36
N ASN A 299 2.00 -14.53 -4.60
CA ASN A 299 0.84 -13.66 -4.79
C ASN A 299 0.29 -13.72 -6.22
N PRO A 300 -0.31 -14.86 -6.62
CA PRO A 300 -0.73 -15.12 -7.99
C PRO A 300 -1.86 -14.20 -8.51
N ALA A 301 -2.60 -13.51 -7.63
CA ALA A 301 -3.65 -12.57 -8.05
C ALA A 301 -3.09 -11.15 -8.24
N SER A 302 -2.06 -10.77 -7.47
CA SER A 302 -1.40 -9.46 -7.55
C SER A 302 -0.01 -9.52 -8.22
N VAL A 303 1.04 -9.63 -7.40
CA VAL A 303 2.45 -9.43 -7.79
C VAL A 303 2.93 -10.47 -8.81
N ARG A 304 2.42 -11.70 -8.75
CA ARG A 304 2.67 -12.79 -9.72
C ARG A 304 4.16 -13.07 -9.93
N LEU A 305 4.94 -13.13 -8.85
CA LEU A 305 6.38 -13.36 -8.93
C LEU A 305 6.71 -14.84 -8.90
N ALA A 306 7.29 -15.33 -10.00
CA ALA A 306 7.84 -16.68 -10.05
C ALA A 306 9.19 -16.73 -9.31
N ILE A 307 9.26 -17.51 -8.23
CA ILE A 307 10.47 -17.72 -7.43
C ILE A 307 10.94 -19.16 -7.66
N PRO A 308 12.12 -19.36 -8.30
CA PRO A 308 12.68 -20.68 -8.55
C PRO A 308 13.04 -21.43 -7.25
N LYS A 309 13.02 -22.76 -7.28
CA LYS A 309 13.37 -23.58 -6.09
C LYS A 309 14.76 -23.30 -5.55
N GLU A 310 15.69 -22.98 -6.43
CA GLU A 310 17.09 -22.72 -6.08
C GLU A 310 17.19 -21.51 -5.14
N LYS A 311 16.35 -20.50 -5.36
CA LYS A 311 16.28 -19.27 -4.54
C LYS A 311 15.51 -19.43 -3.24
N LEU A 312 14.70 -20.47 -3.12
CA LEU A 312 14.13 -20.84 -1.83
C LEU A 312 15.25 -21.36 -0.90
N GLY A 313 16.37 -21.86 -1.45
CA GLY A 313 17.47 -22.53 -0.76
C GLY A 313 18.45 -21.64 0.01
N GLN A 314 18.63 -20.41 -0.44
CA GLN A 314 19.72 -19.51 -0.04
C GLN A 314 19.18 -18.49 0.96
N ALA A 315 19.60 -18.60 2.22
CA ALA A 315 19.38 -17.59 3.25
C ALA A 315 20.63 -16.73 3.38
#